data_AF-A0A2V7RQL6-F1
#
_entry.id   AF-A0A2V7RQL6-F1
#
_cell.length_a   1.000
_cell.length_b   1.000
_cell.length_c   1.000
_cell.angle_alpha   90.00
_cell.angle_beta   90.00
_cell.angle_gamma   90.00
#
_symmetry.space_group_name_H-M   'P 1'
#
loop_
_entity.id
_entity.type
_entity.pdbx_description
1 polymer ?
#
loop_
_entity_poly.entity_id
_entity_poly.type
_entity_poly.pdbx_seq_one_letter_code
_entity_poly.pdbx_strand_id
1 'polypeptide(L)'
;MSVRTSGQIEKGSRQFEYLVRLGDDRLVLGHRLSEWCGHAPILEEDIALANIALDLIGQATLLLGHAGKLEGEGRDADTLAYLRDAIEFRNVLLVELPKGDFAVTIVRQLFFGVFGLLQSEALQRSNDRDLAGIAAKAAKEVRYHVRHSADWVLKLGGGTDESRERTQRAVDDLWRYTGELFLADDVDRAAAAAGVGVDPSTLETTWHSHVEDVLARAGLTIPETLYMQRGGREGRHTEHLGHMLAEMQIVARSHPGASW
;
A
#
# COMPACT_ATOMS: atom_id res chain seq x y z
N MET A 1 1.18 16.36 -34.73
CA MET A 1 1.73 15.30 -33.86
C MET A 1 3.11 15.74 -33.43
N SER A 2 3.29 16.10 -32.15
CA SER A 2 4.62 16.44 -31.61
C SER A 2 5.35 15.14 -31.26
N VAL A 3 6.51 14.90 -31.86
CA VAL A 3 7.34 13.71 -31.58
C VAL A 3 8.04 13.94 -30.24
N ARG A 4 7.70 13.12 -29.23
CA ARG A 4 8.38 13.15 -27.92
C ARG A 4 9.84 12.71 -28.09
N THR A 5 10.78 13.37 -27.42
CA THR A 5 12.20 12.96 -27.41
C THR A 5 12.40 11.70 -26.55
N SER A 6 13.49 10.96 -26.74
CA SER A 6 13.81 9.76 -25.95
C SER A 6 13.78 10.04 -24.43
N GLY A 7 14.34 11.17 -24.00
CA GLY A 7 14.30 11.59 -22.59
C GLY A 7 12.90 11.96 -22.08
N GLN A 8 11.99 12.41 -22.94
CA GLN A 8 10.59 12.64 -22.57
C GLN A 8 9.79 11.34 -22.44
N ILE A 9 10.10 10.34 -23.27
CA ILE A 9 9.50 8.99 -23.20
C ILE A 9 9.95 8.30 -21.92
N GLU A 10 11.25 8.31 -21.63
CA GLU A 10 11.82 7.72 -20.42
C GLU A 10 11.31 8.39 -19.14
N LYS A 11 11.17 9.73 -19.14
CA LYS A 11 10.57 10.47 -18.02
C LYS A 11 9.09 10.11 -17.83
N GLY A 12 8.32 9.98 -18.92
CA GLY A 12 6.91 9.56 -18.87
C GLY A 12 6.75 8.15 -18.33
N SER A 13 7.63 7.23 -18.74
CA SER A 13 7.66 5.84 -18.27
C SER A 13 7.94 5.74 -16.75
N ARG A 14 8.88 6.54 -16.22
CA ARG A 14 9.15 6.57 -14.77
C ARG A 14 7.99 7.14 -13.96
N GLN A 15 7.34 8.21 -14.42
CA GLN A 15 6.17 8.77 -13.72
C GLN A 15 4.98 7.81 -13.77
N PHE A 16 4.79 7.09 -14.88
CA PHE A 16 3.80 6.01 -14.97
C PHE A 16 4.07 4.94 -13.91
N GLU A 17 5.29 4.41 -13.86
CA GLU A 17 5.65 3.37 -12.90
C GLU A 17 5.50 3.84 -11.45
N TYR A 18 5.83 5.10 -11.16
CA TYR A 18 5.61 5.69 -9.84
C TYR A 18 4.12 5.69 -9.44
N LEU A 19 3.22 6.08 -10.35
CA LEU A 19 1.77 6.05 -10.09
C LEU A 19 1.25 4.63 -9.92
N VAL A 20 1.75 3.68 -10.73
CA VAL A 20 1.42 2.26 -10.62
C VAL A 20 1.84 1.71 -9.26
N ARG A 21 3.05 2.01 -8.78
CA ARG A 21 3.53 1.63 -7.44
C ARG A 21 2.57 2.08 -6.34
N LEU A 22 2.13 3.34 -6.39
CA LEU A 22 1.18 3.89 -5.43
C LEU A 22 -0.18 3.19 -5.50
N GLY A 23 -0.67 2.93 -6.72
CA GLY A 23 -1.95 2.26 -6.97
C GLY A 23 -1.93 0.81 -6.50
N ASP A 24 -0.88 0.07 -6.83
CA ASP A 24 -0.72 -1.35 -6.51
C ASP A 24 -0.68 -1.60 -5.00
N ASP A 25 0.03 -0.76 -4.25
CA ASP A 25 0.04 -0.88 -2.78
C ASP A 25 -1.37 -0.87 -2.19
N ARG A 26 -2.20 0.05 -2.70
CA ARG A 26 -3.56 0.30 -2.20
C ARG A 26 -4.55 -0.73 -2.72
N LEU A 27 -4.40 -1.15 -3.98
CA LEU A 27 -5.21 -2.22 -4.57
C LEU A 27 -5.01 -3.51 -3.78
N VAL A 28 -3.75 -3.90 -3.58
CA VAL A 28 -3.40 -5.15 -2.91
C VAL A 28 -3.83 -5.12 -1.45
N LEU A 29 -3.51 -4.06 -0.70
CA LEU A 29 -3.96 -3.97 0.70
C LEU A 29 -5.49 -3.94 0.81
N GLY A 30 -6.16 -3.19 -0.06
CA GLY A 30 -7.62 -3.10 -0.09
C GLY A 30 -8.26 -4.48 -0.28
N HIS A 31 -7.77 -5.29 -1.21
CA HIS A 31 -8.23 -6.66 -1.39
C HIS A 31 -7.92 -7.57 -0.18
N ARG A 32 -6.74 -7.46 0.43
CA ARG A 32 -6.43 -8.22 1.67
C ARG A 32 -7.37 -7.89 2.82
N LEU A 33 -7.84 -6.64 2.91
CA LEU A 33 -8.84 -6.24 3.91
C LEU A 33 -10.24 -6.74 3.55
N SER A 34 -10.61 -6.74 2.26
CA SER A 34 -11.91 -7.27 1.80
C SER A 34 -12.12 -8.75 2.16
N GLU A 35 -11.05 -9.54 2.30
CA GLU A 35 -11.11 -10.93 2.79
C GLU A 35 -11.71 -11.08 4.20
N TRP A 36 -11.77 -9.99 4.98
CA TRP A 36 -12.38 -10.00 6.31
C TRP A 36 -13.90 -9.89 6.30
N CYS A 37 -14.53 -9.54 5.17
CA CYS A 37 -15.97 -9.32 5.12
C CYS A 37 -16.76 -10.53 5.65
N GLY A 38 -17.45 -10.34 6.77
CA GLY A 38 -18.24 -11.37 7.46
C GLY A 38 -17.43 -12.30 8.37
N HIS A 39 -16.16 -11.98 8.62
CA HIS A 39 -15.21 -12.80 9.36
C HIS A 39 -14.46 -12.02 10.44
N ALA A 40 -14.71 -10.70 10.60
CA ALA A 40 -14.07 -9.91 11.63
C ALA A 40 -14.52 -10.36 13.04
N PRO A 41 -13.73 -10.05 14.10
CA PRO A 41 -14.05 -10.51 15.46
C PRO A 41 -15.40 -10.00 15.99
N ILE A 42 -15.85 -8.84 15.50
CA ILE A 42 -17.12 -8.19 15.82
C ILE A 42 -17.65 -7.42 14.60
N LEU A 43 -18.96 -7.13 14.58
CA LEU A 43 -19.62 -6.46 13.45
C LEU A 43 -19.04 -5.07 13.16
N GLU A 44 -18.66 -4.34 14.20
CA GLU A 44 -18.05 -3.02 14.08
C GLU A 44 -16.73 -3.08 13.29
N GLU A 45 -15.97 -4.17 13.46
CA GLU A 45 -14.72 -4.39 12.74
C GLU A 45 -14.93 -4.87 11.31
N ASP A 46 -15.98 -5.65 11.05
CA ASP A 46 -16.39 -5.96 9.67
C ASP A 46 -16.67 -4.67 8.90
N ILE A 47 -17.42 -3.74 9.51
CA ILE A 47 -17.75 -2.45 8.92
C ILE A 47 -16.50 -1.58 8.79
N ALA A 48 -15.65 -1.52 9.81
CA ALA A 48 -14.43 -0.71 9.78
C ALA A 48 -13.45 -1.19 8.70
N LEU A 49 -13.14 -2.49 8.65
CA LEU A 49 -12.24 -3.05 7.66
C LEU A 49 -12.80 -2.95 6.24
N ALA A 50 -14.11 -3.16 6.05
CA ALA A 50 -14.75 -2.95 4.75
C ALA A 50 -14.67 -1.48 4.28
N ASN A 51 -14.83 -0.51 5.19
CA ASN A 51 -14.68 0.91 4.87
C ASN A 51 -13.23 1.26 4.50
N ILE A 52 -12.24 0.74 5.24
CA ILE A 52 -10.82 0.94 4.92
C ILE A 52 -10.50 0.29 3.55
N ALA A 53 -11.00 -0.91 3.29
CA ALA A 53 -10.86 -1.57 2.00
C ALA A 53 -11.43 -0.73 0.85
N LEU A 54 -12.64 -0.19 1.04
CA LEU A 54 -13.31 0.68 0.06
C LEU A 54 -12.49 1.94 -0.24
N ASP A 55 -11.97 2.62 0.79
CA ASP A 55 -11.12 3.79 0.62
C ASP A 55 -9.87 3.44 -0.19
N LEU A 56 -9.17 2.36 0.18
CA LEU A 56 -7.94 1.92 -0.50
C LEU A 56 -8.19 1.55 -1.97
N ILE A 57 -9.26 0.80 -2.27
CA ILE A 57 -9.65 0.46 -3.64
C ILE A 57 -9.99 1.74 -4.41
N GLY A 58 -10.74 2.67 -3.81
CA GLY A 58 -11.06 3.95 -4.43
C GLY A 58 -9.81 4.80 -4.74
N GLN A 59 -8.81 4.80 -3.85
CA GLN A 59 -7.53 5.45 -4.11
C GLN A 59 -6.77 4.75 -5.25
N ALA A 60 -6.76 3.42 -5.27
CA ALA A 60 -6.12 2.65 -6.32
C ALA A 60 -6.74 2.93 -7.70
N THR A 61 -8.08 2.97 -7.80
CA THR A 61 -8.79 3.31 -9.04
C THR A 61 -8.37 4.69 -9.57
N LEU A 62 -8.26 5.69 -8.69
CA LEU A 62 -7.83 7.03 -9.08
C LEU A 62 -6.36 7.06 -9.54
N LEU A 63 -5.47 6.38 -8.83
CA LEU A 63 -4.04 6.34 -9.14
C LEU A 63 -3.75 5.57 -10.43
N LEU A 64 -4.32 4.37 -10.58
CA LEU A 64 -4.16 3.56 -11.78
C LEU A 64 -4.85 4.21 -12.98
N GLY A 65 -6.02 4.83 -12.79
CA GLY A 65 -6.66 5.61 -13.85
C GLY A 65 -5.83 6.80 -14.30
N HIS A 66 -5.12 7.47 -13.38
CA HIS A 66 -4.16 8.52 -13.73
C HIS A 66 -2.94 7.97 -14.47
N ALA A 67 -2.39 6.83 -14.00
CA ALA A 67 -1.30 6.15 -14.68
C ALA A 67 -1.66 5.80 -16.14
N GLY A 68 -2.83 5.20 -16.37
CA GLY A 68 -3.31 4.85 -17.71
C GLY A 68 -3.44 6.05 -18.65
N LYS A 69 -3.95 7.20 -18.15
CA LYS A 69 -4.00 8.45 -18.92
C LYS A 69 -2.61 8.99 -19.27
N LEU A 70 -1.66 8.90 -18.34
CA LEU A 70 -0.28 9.37 -18.54
C LEU A 70 0.46 8.52 -19.57
N GLU A 71 0.28 7.20 -19.49
CA GLU A 71 0.84 6.22 -20.42
C GLU A 71 0.32 6.44 -21.85
N GLY A 72 -0.99 6.64 -22.00
CA GLY A 72 -1.60 6.94 -23.30
C GLY A 72 -1.73 5.74 -24.24
N GLU A 73 -1.59 4.51 -23.73
CA GLU A 73 -1.75 3.25 -24.47
C GLU A 73 -3.19 2.72 -24.46
N GLY A 74 -4.14 3.47 -23.89
CA GLY A 74 -5.55 3.08 -23.82
C GLY A 74 -5.88 2.09 -22.70
N ARG A 75 -4.93 1.79 -21.81
CA ARG A 75 -5.18 1.02 -20.59
C ARG A 75 -5.80 1.92 -19.53
N ASP A 76 -6.94 1.52 -19.00
CA ASP A 76 -7.61 2.17 -17.87
C ASP A 76 -7.25 1.49 -16.53
N ALA A 77 -7.89 1.93 -15.44
CA ALA A 77 -7.65 1.38 -14.12
C ALA A 77 -7.94 -0.13 -14.04
N ASP A 78 -9.01 -0.58 -14.69
CA ASP A 78 -9.40 -2.00 -14.70
C ASP A 78 -8.40 -2.84 -15.50
N THR A 79 -7.96 -2.34 -16.66
CA THR A 79 -6.92 -3.00 -17.45
C THR A 79 -5.63 -3.17 -16.64
N LEU A 80 -5.21 -2.11 -15.94
CA LEU A 80 -4.02 -2.18 -15.08
C LEU A 80 -4.24 -3.07 -13.85
N ALA A 81 -5.43 -3.13 -13.28
CA ALA A 81 -5.69 -3.98 -12.10
C ALA A 81 -5.82 -5.47 -12.46
N TYR A 82 -6.54 -5.79 -13.53
CA TYR A 82 -7.00 -7.15 -13.77
C TYR A 82 -6.23 -7.92 -14.85
N LEU A 83 -5.53 -7.23 -15.74
CA LEU A 83 -4.85 -7.85 -16.89
C LEU A 83 -3.32 -7.86 -16.80
N ARG A 84 -2.76 -7.45 -15.66
CA ARG A 84 -1.34 -7.62 -15.33
C ARG A 84 -1.09 -8.92 -14.56
N ASP A 85 0.01 -9.59 -14.89
CA ASP A 85 0.55 -10.72 -14.12
C ASP A 85 1.37 -10.24 -12.91
N ALA A 86 1.64 -11.15 -11.97
CA ALA A 86 2.33 -10.82 -10.72
C ALA A 86 3.69 -10.12 -10.93
N ILE A 87 4.46 -10.47 -11.97
CA ILE A 87 5.75 -9.84 -12.27
C ILE A 87 5.61 -8.38 -12.74
N GLU A 88 4.41 -7.94 -13.11
CA GLU A 88 4.09 -6.59 -13.55
C GLU A 88 3.49 -5.73 -12.43
N PHE A 89 3.16 -6.34 -11.28
CA PHE A 89 2.77 -5.63 -10.08
C PHE A 89 3.99 -4.99 -9.40
N ARG A 90 3.76 -3.90 -8.69
CA ARG A 90 4.80 -3.08 -8.07
C ARG A 90 4.48 -2.71 -6.63
N ASN A 91 3.55 -3.43 -5.98
CA ASN A 91 3.26 -3.22 -4.56
C ASN A 91 4.44 -3.62 -3.67
N VAL A 92 4.56 -3.03 -2.49
CA VAL A 92 5.49 -3.52 -1.46
C VAL A 92 5.07 -4.90 -0.94
N LEU A 93 6.06 -5.70 -0.53
CA LEU A 93 5.85 -7.04 -0.01
C LEU A 93 5.01 -7.05 1.27
N LEU A 94 5.04 -5.98 2.06
CA LEU A 94 4.25 -5.88 3.29
C LEU A 94 2.75 -6.04 3.03
N VAL A 95 2.22 -5.43 1.96
CA VAL A 95 0.77 -5.36 1.73
C VAL A 95 0.17 -6.63 1.14
N GLU A 96 0.97 -7.45 0.47
CA GLU A 96 0.51 -8.71 -0.14
C GLU A 96 0.43 -9.88 0.82
N LEU A 97 0.96 -9.75 2.05
CA LEU A 97 0.93 -10.84 3.02
C LEU A 97 -0.52 -11.26 3.31
N PRO A 98 -0.79 -12.55 3.60
CA PRO A 98 -2.13 -13.03 3.95
C PRO A 98 -2.70 -12.27 5.15
N LYS A 99 -4.03 -12.21 5.28
CA LYS A 99 -4.65 -11.51 6.42
C LYS A 99 -4.23 -12.03 7.80
N GLY A 100 -3.86 -13.31 7.88
CA GLY A 100 -3.49 -13.95 9.15
C GLY A 100 -4.64 -13.88 10.14
N ASP A 101 -4.30 -13.68 11.41
CA ASP A 101 -5.29 -13.32 12.42
C ASP A 101 -5.50 -11.80 12.49
N PHE A 102 -6.41 -11.36 13.37
CA PHE A 102 -6.75 -9.95 13.50
C PHE A 102 -5.54 -9.09 13.91
N ALA A 103 -4.64 -9.60 14.74
CA ALA A 103 -3.44 -8.85 15.15
C ALA A 103 -2.49 -8.63 13.97
N VAL A 104 -2.28 -9.65 13.13
CA VAL A 104 -1.48 -9.53 11.89
C VAL A 104 -2.06 -8.46 10.97
N THR A 105 -3.38 -8.48 10.75
CA THR A 105 -4.04 -7.47 9.91
C THR A 105 -3.88 -6.06 10.48
N ILE A 106 -4.13 -5.86 11.77
CA ILE A 106 -4.04 -4.55 12.42
C ILE A 106 -2.60 -4.01 12.43
N VAL A 107 -1.60 -4.85 12.71
CA VAL A 107 -0.19 -4.42 12.70
C VAL A 107 0.25 -4.06 11.27
N ARG A 108 -0.11 -4.88 10.26
CA ARG A 108 0.15 -4.53 8.85
C ARG A 108 -0.52 -3.21 8.48
N GLN A 109 -1.77 -3.00 8.91
CA GLN A 109 -2.52 -1.78 8.65
C GLN A 109 -1.88 -0.55 9.32
N LEU A 110 -1.34 -0.69 10.53
CA LEU A 110 -0.60 0.38 11.21
C LEU A 110 0.67 0.72 10.44
N PHE A 111 1.50 -0.28 10.14
CA PHE A 111 2.80 -0.09 9.47
C PHE A 111 2.62 0.58 8.11
N PHE A 112 1.74 0.03 7.25
CA PHE A 112 1.48 0.64 5.96
C PHE A 112 0.69 1.95 6.08
N GLY A 113 -0.27 2.04 7.00
CA GLY A 113 -1.10 3.23 7.19
C GLY A 113 -0.29 4.47 7.57
N VAL A 114 0.68 4.34 8.49
CA VAL A 114 1.56 5.46 8.87
C VAL A 114 2.40 5.90 7.67
N PHE A 115 2.95 4.95 6.91
CA PHE A 115 3.71 5.26 5.70
C PHE A 115 2.85 5.95 4.63
N GLY A 116 1.68 5.37 4.34
CA GLY A 116 0.71 5.89 3.38
C GLY A 116 0.20 7.28 3.75
N LEU A 117 0.07 7.59 5.05
CA LEU A 117 -0.30 8.92 5.52
C LEU A 117 0.81 9.93 5.21
N LEU A 118 2.04 9.65 5.65
CA LEU A 118 3.19 10.53 5.43
C LEU A 118 3.45 10.74 3.93
N GLN A 119 3.34 9.68 3.13
CA GLN A 119 3.46 9.74 1.68
C GLN A 119 2.36 10.62 1.08
N SER A 120 1.10 10.45 1.47
CA SER A 120 -0.01 11.25 0.95
C SER A 120 0.06 12.71 1.40
N GLU A 121 0.56 13.00 2.60
CA GLU A 121 0.82 14.37 3.05
C GLU A 121 1.91 15.05 2.25
N ALA A 122 3.00 14.34 1.96
CA ALA A 122 4.08 14.88 1.15
C ALA A 122 3.64 15.09 -0.31
N LEU A 123 2.88 14.15 -0.89
CA LEU A 123 2.37 14.21 -2.27
C LEU A 123 1.34 15.31 -2.52
N GLN A 124 0.71 15.88 -1.49
CA GLN A 124 -0.13 17.08 -1.66
C GLN A 124 0.64 18.29 -2.23
N ARG A 125 1.97 18.28 -2.13
CA ARG A 125 2.86 19.30 -2.69
C ARG A 125 3.37 18.96 -4.09
N SER A 126 2.84 17.89 -4.71
CA SER A 126 3.24 17.48 -6.06
C SER A 126 2.94 18.56 -7.11
N ASN A 127 3.84 18.68 -8.09
CA ASN A 127 3.64 19.47 -9.30
C ASN A 127 2.61 18.84 -10.25
N ASP A 128 2.35 17.53 -10.11
CA ASP A 128 1.25 16.86 -10.77
C ASP A 128 -0.05 17.15 -10.00
N ARG A 129 -0.92 17.97 -10.61
CA ARG A 129 -2.15 18.47 -9.97
C ARG A 129 -3.16 17.37 -9.70
N ASP A 130 -3.23 16.36 -10.56
CA ASP A 130 -4.14 15.24 -10.37
C ASP A 130 -3.67 14.38 -9.21
N LEU A 131 -2.37 14.05 -9.17
CA LEU A 131 -1.76 13.32 -8.05
C LEU A 131 -1.89 14.08 -6.73
N ALA A 132 -1.65 15.40 -6.71
CA ALA A 132 -1.83 16.23 -5.51
C ALA A 132 -3.28 16.19 -4.99
N GLY A 133 -4.27 16.24 -5.90
CA GLY A 133 -5.69 16.12 -5.56
C GLY A 133 -6.06 14.75 -4.99
N ILE A 134 -5.57 13.68 -5.61
CA ILE A 134 -5.74 12.30 -5.12
C ILE A 134 -5.12 12.16 -3.72
N ALA A 135 -3.90 12.66 -3.52
CA ALA A 135 -3.19 12.61 -2.26
C ALA A 135 -3.91 13.40 -1.15
N ALA A 136 -4.51 14.56 -1.48
CA ALA A 136 -5.29 15.35 -0.53
C ALA A 136 -6.56 14.61 -0.05
N LYS A 137 -7.20 13.83 -0.93
CA LYS A 137 -8.31 12.95 -0.57
C LYS A 137 -7.81 11.79 0.30
N ALA A 138 -6.82 11.06 -0.19
CA ALA A 138 -6.24 9.90 0.50
C ALA A 138 -5.76 10.25 1.92
N ALA A 139 -5.09 11.39 2.12
CA ALA A 139 -4.61 11.81 3.44
C ALA A 139 -5.73 12.01 4.48
N LYS A 140 -6.97 12.33 4.06
CA LYS A 140 -8.11 12.43 4.98
C LYS A 140 -8.58 11.05 5.43
N GLU A 141 -8.68 10.12 4.49
CA GLU A 141 -9.07 8.72 4.72
C GLU A 141 -8.02 7.99 5.56
N VAL A 142 -6.74 8.07 5.17
CA VAL A 142 -5.65 7.34 5.82
C VAL A 142 -5.41 7.81 7.26
N ARG A 143 -5.72 9.08 7.62
CA ARG A 143 -5.73 9.50 9.03
C ARG A 143 -6.68 8.66 9.88
N TYR A 144 -7.85 8.32 9.35
CA TYR A 144 -8.77 7.42 10.03
C TYR A 144 -8.18 6.02 10.16
N HIS A 145 -7.55 5.50 9.09
CA HIS A 145 -6.93 4.17 9.08
C HIS A 145 -5.82 4.05 10.13
N VAL A 146 -4.95 5.06 10.23
CA VAL A 146 -3.86 5.11 11.22
C VAL A 146 -4.42 5.16 12.64
N ARG A 147 -5.40 6.03 12.90
CA ARG A 147 -6.03 6.12 14.23
C ARG A 147 -6.66 4.78 14.62
N HIS A 148 -7.44 4.19 13.73
CA HIS A 148 -8.14 2.93 13.96
C HIS A 148 -7.16 1.79 14.26
N SER A 149 -6.14 1.62 13.43
CA SER A 149 -5.12 0.58 13.62
C SER A 149 -4.27 0.82 14.88
N ALA A 150 -3.87 2.06 15.17
CA ALA A 150 -3.15 2.39 16.41
C ALA A 150 -3.98 2.10 17.66
N ASP A 151 -5.27 2.48 17.68
CA ASP A 151 -6.17 2.19 18.80
C ASP A 151 -6.30 0.68 19.04
N TRP A 152 -6.34 -0.12 17.97
CA TRP A 152 -6.37 -1.58 18.11
C TRP A 152 -5.04 -2.17 18.56
N VAL A 153 -3.89 -1.69 18.06
CA VAL A 153 -2.58 -2.13 18.57
C VAL A 153 -2.48 -1.85 20.08
N LEU A 154 -2.91 -0.68 20.55
CA LEU A 154 -2.95 -0.35 21.97
C LEU A 154 -3.87 -1.28 22.76
N LYS A 155 -5.08 -1.56 22.26
CA LYS A 155 -6.04 -2.49 22.91
C LYS A 155 -5.51 -3.92 22.97
N LEU A 156 -4.91 -4.42 21.89
CA LEU A 156 -4.43 -5.80 21.83
C LEU A 156 -3.14 -5.98 22.64
N GLY A 157 -2.18 -5.07 22.52
CA GLY A 157 -0.94 -5.11 23.31
C GLY A 157 -1.17 -4.85 24.81
N GLY A 158 -2.07 -3.92 25.15
CA GLY A 158 -2.46 -3.61 26.52
C GLY A 158 -3.55 -4.52 27.11
N GLY A 159 -4.04 -5.49 26.34
CA GLY A 159 -5.16 -6.37 26.69
C GLY A 159 -4.77 -7.54 27.58
N THR A 160 -5.02 -8.76 27.12
CA THR A 160 -4.65 -10.01 27.81
C THR A 160 -3.23 -10.44 27.44
N ASP A 161 -2.66 -11.38 28.20
CA ASP A 161 -1.36 -11.98 27.84
C ASP A 161 -1.42 -12.64 26.45
N GLU A 162 -2.52 -13.32 26.12
CA GLU A 162 -2.72 -13.92 24.79
C GLU A 162 -2.78 -12.86 23.68
N SER A 163 -3.57 -11.78 23.85
CA SER A 163 -3.66 -10.75 22.82
C SER A 163 -2.33 -10.03 22.63
N ARG A 164 -1.60 -9.76 23.72
CA ARG A 164 -0.26 -9.18 23.66
C ARG A 164 0.72 -10.09 22.93
N GLU A 165 0.75 -11.37 23.26
CA GLU A 165 1.66 -12.34 22.62
C GLU A 165 1.38 -12.45 21.11
N ARG A 166 0.11 -12.48 20.72
CA ARG A 166 -0.29 -12.49 19.30
C ARG A 166 0.11 -11.21 18.58
N THR A 167 -0.09 -10.05 19.18
CA THR A 167 0.33 -8.77 18.58
C THR A 167 1.85 -8.64 18.52
N GLN A 168 2.59 -9.11 19.52
CA GLN A 168 4.05 -9.14 19.47
C GLN A 168 4.53 -10.03 18.33
N ARG A 169 3.98 -11.25 18.17
CA ARG A 169 4.31 -12.11 17.03
C ARG A 169 4.02 -11.45 15.69
N ALA A 170 2.88 -10.76 15.58
CA ALA A 170 2.56 -10.00 14.37
C ALA A 170 3.59 -8.91 14.08
N VAL A 171 4.06 -8.18 15.09
CA VAL A 171 5.17 -7.22 14.94
C VAL A 171 6.44 -7.93 14.47
N ASP A 172 6.84 -9.01 15.14
CA ASP A 172 8.07 -9.76 14.85
C ASP A 172 8.08 -10.29 13.40
N ASP A 173 6.96 -10.86 12.96
CA ASP A 173 6.82 -11.46 11.63
C ASP A 173 6.80 -10.44 10.51
N LEU A 174 6.16 -9.29 10.74
CA LEU A 174 5.95 -8.25 9.74
C LEU A 174 7.10 -7.23 9.67
N TRP A 175 7.88 -7.06 10.74
CA TRP A 175 8.92 -6.04 10.82
C TRP A 175 9.95 -6.14 9.68
N ARG A 176 10.33 -7.37 9.30
CA ARG A 176 11.28 -7.60 8.19
C ARG A 176 10.82 -7.03 6.84
N TYR A 177 9.55 -6.69 6.66
CA TYR A 177 9.02 -6.12 5.42
C TYR A 177 8.92 -4.59 5.44
N THR A 178 9.19 -3.93 6.58
CA THR A 178 9.06 -2.48 6.70
C THR A 178 10.20 -1.74 6.02
N GLY A 179 11.39 -2.34 5.93
CA GLY A 179 12.55 -1.72 5.28
C GLY A 179 12.32 -1.38 3.81
N GLU A 180 11.53 -2.18 3.07
CA GLU A 180 11.21 -1.90 1.67
C GLU A 180 10.43 -0.58 1.49
N LEU A 181 9.67 -0.14 2.50
CA LEU A 181 8.90 1.11 2.43
C LEU A 181 9.78 2.33 2.17
N PHE A 182 11.06 2.28 2.57
CA PHE A 182 11.99 3.42 2.53
C PHE A 182 13.08 3.26 1.46
N LEU A 183 13.07 2.15 0.71
CA LEU A 183 14.00 1.96 -0.39
C LEU A 183 13.63 2.89 -1.55
N ALA A 184 14.58 3.74 -1.95
CA ALA A 184 14.45 4.61 -3.11
C ALA A 184 15.28 4.06 -4.28
N ASP A 185 14.65 3.84 -5.43
CA ASP A 185 15.34 3.51 -6.67
C ASP A 185 15.33 4.67 -7.68
N ASP A 186 15.66 4.39 -8.94
CA ASP A 186 15.71 5.43 -9.98
C ASP A 186 14.34 6.01 -10.32
N VAL A 187 13.25 5.27 -10.13
CA VAL A 187 11.88 5.76 -10.33
C VAL A 187 11.54 6.77 -9.24
N ASP A 188 11.80 6.43 -7.96
CA ASP A 188 11.54 7.33 -6.84
C ASP A 188 12.38 8.60 -6.92
N ARG A 189 13.69 8.47 -7.20
CA ARG A 189 14.60 9.60 -7.38
C ARG A 189 14.17 10.50 -8.53
N ALA A 190 13.76 9.93 -9.67
CA ALA A 190 13.31 10.70 -10.81
C ALA A 190 11.98 11.44 -10.52
N ALA A 191 11.04 10.77 -9.85
CA ALA A 191 9.77 11.37 -9.47
C ALA A 191 9.97 12.52 -8.47
N ALA A 192 10.82 12.33 -7.46
CA ALA A 192 11.17 13.36 -6.48
C ALA A 192 11.91 14.55 -7.14
N ALA A 193 12.90 14.29 -7.99
CA ALA A 193 13.64 15.34 -8.71
C ALA A 193 12.74 16.16 -9.66
N ALA A 194 11.69 15.55 -10.22
CA ALA A 194 10.69 16.23 -11.02
C ALA A 194 9.67 17.02 -10.18
N GLY A 195 9.71 16.90 -8.84
CA GLY A 195 8.70 17.44 -7.92
C GLY A 195 7.33 16.78 -8.07
N VAL A 196 7.27 15.58 -8.65
CA VAL A 196 6.03 14.81 -8.84
C VAL A 196 5.83 13.85 -7.67
N GLY A 197 6.89 13.14 -7.30
CA GLY A 197 6.88 12.15 -6.23
C GLY A 197 7.62 12.62 -4.98
N VAL A 198 7.82 11.67 -4.08
CA VAL A 198 8.51 11.84 -2.80
C VAL A 198 9.61 10.79 -2.72
N ASP A 199 10.78 11.19 -2.23
CA ASP A 199 11.83 10.24 -1.86
C ASP A 199 11.40 9.51 -0.57
N PRO A 200 11.12 8.20 -0.61
CA PRO A 200 10.57 7.47 0.53
C PRO A 200 11.54 7.40 1.72
N SER A 201 12.86 7.51 1.49
CA SER A 201 13.86 7.52 2.57
C SER A 201 13.68 8.71 3.51
N THR A 202 13.13 9.82 3.02
CA THR A 202 12.86 11.03 3.82
C THR A 202 11.71 10.85 4.82
N LEU A 203 10.93 9.77 4.69
CA LEU A 203 9.78 9.48 5.55
C LEU A 203 10.15 8.57 6.74
N GLU A 204 11.30 7.88 6.66
CA GLU A 204 11.70 6.80 7.57
C GLU A 204 11.75 7.24 9.03
N THR A 205 12.44 8.34 9.33
CA THR A 205 12.58 8.82 10.72
C THR A 205 11.23 9.14 11.36
N THR A 206 10.35 9.83 10.63
CA THR A 206 9.02 10.20 11.14
C THR A 206 8.13 8.97 11.28
N TRP A 207 8.22 8.03 10.34
CA TRP A 207 7.50 6.77 10.41
C TRP A 207 7.92 5.97 11.64
N HIS A 208 9.23 5.79 11.84
CA HIS A 208 9.80 5.09 12.99
C HIS A 208 9.32 5.70 14.29
N SER A 209 9.45 7.02 14.45
CA SER A 209 9.00 7.71 15.66
C SER A 209 7.52 7.47 15.98
N HIS A 210 6.66 7.41 14.96
CA HIS A 210 5.23 7.15 15.17
C HIS A 210 4.97 5.69 15.56
N VAL A 211 5.55 4.74 14.82
CA VAL A 211 5.35 3.31 15.08
C VAL A 211 5.94 2.92 16.42
N GLU A 212 7.14 3.42 16.75
CA GLU A 212 7.81 3.22 18.05
C GLU A 212 6.95 3.73 19.21
N ASP A 213 6.35 4.93 19.10
CA ASP A 213 5.45 5.45 20.14
C ASP A 213 4.25 4.52 20.38
N VAL A 214 3.58 4.10 19.30
CA VAL A 214 2.41 3.23 19.40
C VAL A 214 2.77 1.87 20.01
N LEU A 215 3.86 1.24 19.54
CA LEU A 215 4.32 -0.05 20.06
C LEU A 215 4.76 0.04 21.52
N ALA A 216 5.53 1.06 21.89
CA ALA A 216 5.99 1.26 23.27
C ALA A 216 4.80 1.47 24.22
N ARG A 217 3.80 2.28 23.83
CA ARG A 217 2.58 2.49 24.61
C ARG A 217 1.71 1.25 24.71
N ALA A 218 1.78 0.35 23.73
CA ALA A 218 1.12 -0.95 23.75
C ALA A 218 1.89 -2.00 24.58
N GLY A 219 3.08 -1.68 25.10
CA GLY A 219 3.95 -2.63 25.81
C GLY A 219 4.57 -3.68 24.90
N LEU A 220 4.74 -3.34 23.61
CA LEU A 220 5.34 -4.20 22.59
C LEU A 220 6.78 -3.73 22.30
N THR A 221 7.57 -4.65 21.77
CA THR A 221 8.98 -4.43 21.44
C THR A 221 9.21 -4.51 19.94
N ILE A 222 10.21 -3.78 19.47
CA ILE A 222 10.69 -3.90 18.09
C ILE A 222 11.75 -5.01 18.06
N PRO A 223 11.66 -5.98 17.12
CA PRO A 223 12.63 -7.05 17.03
C PRO A 223 14.03 -6.54 16.64
N GLU A 224 15.08 -7.14 17.20
CA GLU A 224 16.45 -6.87 16.79
C GLU A 224 16.66 -7.22 15.31
N THR A 225 17.14 -6.26 14.54
CA THR A 225 17.15 -6.35 13.07
C THR A 225 18.32 -7.20 12.58
N LEU A 226 18.07 -8.22 11.75
CA LEU A 226 19.12 -8.99 11.07
C LEU A 226 19.03 -8.97 9.53
N TYR A 227 17.81 -8.91 8.96
CA TYR A 227 17.61 -8.85 7.50
C TYR A 227 16.24 -8.26 7.13
N MET A 228 16.21 -7.34 6.16
CA MET A 228 14.97 -6.78 5.59
C MET A 228 14.66 -7.38 4.21
N GLN A 229 13.43 -7.82 4.03
CA GLN A 229 12.90 -8.30 2.75
C GLN A 229 12.69 -7.14 1.78
N ARG A 230 12.87 -7.40 0.49
CA ARG A 230 12.69 -6.44 -0.61
C ARG A 230 12.44 -7.17 -1.93
N GLY A 231 11.80 -6.50 -2.88
CA GLY A 231 11.65 -6.98 -4.25
C GLY A 231 10.30 -6.66 -4.89
N GLY A 232 9.29 -6.27 -4.11
CA GLY A 232 7.95 -5.98 -4.62
C GLY A 232 7.95 -4.83 -5.64
N ARG A 233 8.77 -3.79 -5.42
CA ARG A 233 8.98 -2.72 -6.41
C ARG A 233 9.65 -3.17 -7.71
N GLU A 234 10.27 -4.34 -7.73
CA GLU A 234 10.94 -4.94 -8.90
C GLU A 234 10.11 -6.06 -9.54
N GLY A 235 8.86 -6.28 -9.09
CA GLY A 235 8.03 -7.42 -9.54
C GLY A 235 8.46 -8.77 -8.96
N ARG A 236 9.32 -8.77 -7.94
CA ARG A 236 9.82 -9.95 -7.24
C ARG A 236 9.06 -10.14 -5.93
N HIS A 237 7.87 -10.72 -6.06
CA HIS A 237 6.92 -10.88 -4.97
C HIS A 237 7.12 -12.18 -4.18
N THR A 238 6.47 -12.26 -3.02
CA THR A 238 6.29 -13.52 -2.30
C THR A 238 5.37 -14.46 -3.08
N GLU A 239 5.27 -15.72 -2.67
CA GLU A 239 4.32 -16.68 -3.22
C GLU A 239 2.85 -16.25 -3.06
N HIS A 240 2.56 -15.31 -2.15
CA HIS A 240 1.21 -14.92 -1.78
C HIS A 240 0.51 -14.05 -2.82
N LEU A 241 1.24 -13.23 -3.57
CA LEU A 241 0.62 -12.31 -4.53
C LEU A 241 -0.04 -13.09 -5.67
N GLY A 242 0.64 -14.09 -6.24
CA GLY A 242 0.09 -14.87 -7.35
C GLY A 242 -1.23 -15.56 -7.01
N HIS A 243 -1.35 -16.11 -5.80
CA HIS A 243 -2.59 -16.74 -5.34
C HIS A 243 -3.74 -15.73 -5.21
N MET A 244 -3.46 -14.57 -4.63
CA MET A 244 -4.43 -13.49 -4.48
C MET A 244 -4.90 -12.94 -5.83
N LEU A 245 -3.97 -12.71 -6.77
CA LEU A 245 -4.31 -12.23 -8.11
C LEU A 245 -5.17 -13.23 -8.87
N ALA A 246 -4.93 -14.54 -8.69
CA ALA A 246 -5.77 -15.56 -9.31
C ALA A 246 -7.24 -15.43 -8.90
N GLU A 247 -7.53 -15.16 -7.62
CA GLU A 247 -8.89 -14.90 -7.14
C GLU A 247 -9.44 -13.55 -7.63
N MET A 248 -8.63 -12.49 -7.52
CA MET A 248 -9.01 -11.13 -7.90
C MET A 248 -9.36 -11.00 -9.39
N GLN A 249 -8.65 -11.71 -10.26
CA GLN A 249 -8.68 -11.50 -11.71
C GLN A 249 -9.52 -12.53 -12.47
N ILE A 250 -10.03 -13.58 -11.80
CA ILE A 250 -10.62 -14.74 -12.47
C ILE A 250 -11.77 -14.38 -13.41
N VAL A 251 -12.69 -13.51 -12.99
CA VAL A 251 -13.86 -13.13 -13.79
C VAL A 251 -13.43 -12.32 -15.02
N ALA A 252 -12.58 -11.31 -14.82
CA ALA A 252 -12.07 -10.47 -15.90
C ALA A 252 -11.28 -11.27 -16.95
N ARG A 253 -10.42 -12.19 -16.50
CA ARG A 253 -9.62 -13.06 -17.39
C ARG A 253 -10.45 -14.12 -18.10
N SER A 254 -11.54 -14.59 -17.49
CA SER A 254 -12.44 -15.57 -18.10
C SER A 254 -13.37 -14.96 -19.15
N HIS A 255 -13.60 -13.65 -19.08
CA HIS A 255 -14.51 -12.91 -19.98
C HIS A 255 -13.85 -11.65 -20.56
N PRO A 256 -12.76 -11.79 -21.35
CA PRO A 256 -12.04 -10.64 -21.90
C PRO A 256 -12.94 -9.81 -22.83
N GLY A 257 -12.97 -8.50 -22.61
CA GLY A 257 -13.78 -7.54 -23.38
C GLY A 257 -15.22 -7.34 -22.88
N ALA A 258 -15.61 -7.97 -21.77
CA ALA A 258 -16.88 -7.69 -21.11
C ALA A 258 -16.91 -6.31 -20.44
N SER A 259 -18.10 -5.73 -20.27
CA SER A 259 -18.35 -4.48 -19.53
C SER A 259 -19.24 -4.77 -18.32
N TRP A 260 -18.97 -4.10 -17.20
CA TRP A 260 -19.66 -4.26 -15.92
C TRP A 260 -20.18 -2.93 -15.39
#